data_AF-V6L6P0-F1
#
_entry.id   AF-V6L6P0-F1
#
_cell.length_a   1.000
_cell.length_b   1.000
_cell.length_c   1.000
_cell.angle_alpha   90.00
_cell.angle_beta   90.00
_cell.angle_gamma   90.00
#
_symmetry.space_group_name_H-M   'P 1'
#
loop_
_entity.id
_entity.type
_entity.pdbx_description
1 polymer ?
#
loop_
_entity_poly.entity_id
_entity_poly.type
_entity_poly.pdbx_seq_one_letter_code
_entity_poly.pdbx_strand_id
1 'polypeptide(L)'
;TDPTSPAAPAAESVLASLRAHDPRLLLSQRDVARLAPALSTWLERGVQPDAAARTLTADLPGGLIRRPAGIVAYRLANWLPPALPADLPGQAPTLPRPDPLQNCDGCDRAFRAPSPGRCRDCTEAQEAAA
;
A
#
# COMPACT_ATOMS: atom_id res chain seq x y z
N THR A 1 -18.77 17.44 0.29
CA THR A 1 -17.71 16.55 -0.20
C THR A 1 -16.87 17.35 -1.16
N ASP A 2 -15.67 17.72 -0.75
CA ASP A 2 -14.74 18.50 -1.57
C ASP A 2 -14.26 17.62 -2.76
N PRO A 3 -14.48 18.03 -4.02
CA PRO A 3 -14.11 17.21 -5.18
C PRO A 3 -12.60 17.02 -5.39
N THR A 4 -11.74 17.59 -4.54
CA THR A 4 -10.27 17.59 -4.70
C THR A 4 -9.54 16.83 -3.58
N SER A 5 -10.17 15.85 -2.93
CA SER A 5 -9.44 14.97 -2.02
C SER A 5 -8.44 14.11 -2.81
N PRO A 6 -7.15 14.00 -2.42
CA PRO A 6 -6.17 13.15 -3.11
C PRO A 6 -6.56 11.66 -3.09
N ALA A 7 -7.54 11.27 -2.26
CA ALA A 7 -8.12 9.94 -2.25
C ALA A 7 -8.94 9.62 -3.52
N ALA A 8 -9.50 10.62 -4.21
CA ALA A 8 -10.32 10.42 -5.40
C ALA A 8 -9.56 9.75 -6.58
N PRO A 9 -8.40 10.26 -7.05
CA PRO A 9 -7.64 9.59 -8.11
C PRO A 9 -7.13 8.21 -7.69
N ALA A 10 -6.76 8.04 -6.41
CA ALA A 10 -6.37 6.74 -5.88
C ALA A 10 -7.54 5.73 -5.93
N ALA A 11 -8.74 6.14 -5.51
CA ALA A 11 -9.94 5.31 -5.54
C ALA A 11 -10.30 4.89 -6.99
N GLU A 12 -10.26 5.81 -7.95
CA GLU A 12 -10.52 5.48 -9.35
C GLU A 12 -9.50 4.47 -9.89
N SER A 13 -8.21 4.62 -9.56
CA SER A 13 -7.17 3.69 -9.98
C SER A 13 -7.38 2.28 -9.41
N VAL A 14 -7.80 2.17 -8.15
CA VAL A 14 -8.11 0.89 -7.51
C VAL A 14 -9.30 0.23 -8.20
N LEU A 15 -10.39 0.96 -8.40
CA LEU A 15 -11.59 0.44 -9.08
C LEU A 15 -11.28 -0.02 -10.51
N ALA A 16 -10.47 0.73 -11.25
CA ALA A 16 -10.04 0.35 -12.60
C ALA A 16 -9.14 -0.90 -12.61
N SER A 17 -8.37 -1.14 -11.53
CA SER A 17 -7.49 -2.31 -11.40
C SER A 17 -8.21 -3.60 -10.96
N LEU A 18 -9.47 -3.54 -10.52
CA LEU A 18 -10.21 -4.74 -10.07
C LEU A 18 -10.28 -5.82 -11.15
N ARG A 19 -10.37 -5.44 -12.43
CA ARG A 19 -10.38 -6.38 -13.57
C ARG A 19 -9.09 -7.20 -13.70
N ALA A 20 -7.97 -6.72 -13.16
CA ALA A 20 -6.71 -7.46 -13.14
C ALA A 20 -6.69 -8.50 -12.01
N HIS A 21 -7.48 -8.29 -10.96
CA HIS A 21 -7.63 -9.21 -9.83
C HIS A 21 -8.70 -10.28 -10.11
N ASP A 22 -9.83 -9.89 -10.70
CA ASP A 22 -10.84 -10.81 -11.22
C ASP A 22 -11.43 -10.22 -12.53
N PRO A 23 -11.23 -10.88 -13.70
CA PRO A 23 -11.67 -10.35 -14.99
C PRO A 23 -13.19 -10.24 -15.11
N ARG A 24 -13.98 -10.84 -14.20
CA ARG A 24 -15.44 -10.70 -14.16
C ARG A 24 -15.89 -9.34 -13.59
N LEU A 25 -14.99 -8.59 -12.94
CA LEU A 25 -15.23 -7.25 -12.40
C LEU A 25 -14.88 -6.15 -13.40
N LEU A 26 -15.41 -6.23 -14.61
CA LEU A 26 -15.30 -5.15 -15.59
C LEU A 26 -16.29 -4.02 -15.26
N LEU A 27 -15.76 -2.87 -14.86
CA LEU A 27 -16.53 -1.67 -14.54
C LEU A 27 -16.43 -0.66 -15.69
N SER A 28 -17.56 -0.05 -16.05
CA SER A 28 -17.54 1.08 -16.99
C SER A 28 -16.93 2.33 -16.34
N GLN A 29 -16.44 3.27 -17.14
CA GLN A 29 -15.94 4.56 -16.61
C GLN A 29 -16.99 5.27 -15.74
N ARG A 30 -18.27 5.19 -16.12
CA ARG A 30 -19.38 5.73 -15.35
C ARG A 30 -19.56 5.02 -14.01
N ASP A 31 -19.39 3.69 -13.97
CA ASP A 31 -19.46 2.95 -12.71
C ASP A 31 -18.28 3.30 -11.80
N VAL A 32 -17.07 3.43 -12.35
CA VAL A 32 -15.88 3.85 -11.60
C VAL A 32 -16.11 5.22 -10.96
N ALA A 33 -16.51 6.22 -11.75
CA ALA A 33 -16.79 7.56 -11.24
C ALA A 33 -17.91 7.57 -10.18
N ARG A 34 -18.93 6.71 -10.32
CA ARG A 34 -20.02 6.58 -9.34
C ARG A 34 -19.55 5.93 -8.03
N LEU A 35 -18.64 4.96 -8.10
CA LEU A 35 -18.17 4.18 -6.94
C LEU A 35 -16.99 4.84 -6.22
N ALA A 36 -16.21 5.68 -6.92
CA ALA A 36 -15.01 6.31 -6.39
C ALA A 36 -15.24 7.04 -5.05
N PRO A 37 -16.30 7.86 -4.84
CA PRO A 37 -16.51 8.54 -3.57
C PRO A 37 -16.67 7.58 -2.37
N ALA A 38 -17.33 6.44 -2.58
CA ALA A 38 -17.52 5.45 -1.53
C ALA A 38 -16.19 4.75 -1.19
N LEU A 39 -15.35 4.47 -2.18
CA LEU A 39 -14.02 3.94 -1.94
C LEU A 39 -13.07 4.97 -1.32
N SER A 40 -13.16 6.26 -1.69
CA SER A 40 -12.42 7.33 -1.01
C SER A 40 -12.69 7.34 0.50
N THR A 41 -13.94 7.10 0.90
CA THR A 41 -14.31 7.00 2.32
C THR A 41 -13.59 5.84 3.03
N TRP A 42 -13.33 4.73 2.35
CA TRP A 42 -12.52 3.63 2.91
C TRP A 42 -11.06 4.07 3.09
N LEU A 43 -10.49 4.71 2.08
CA LEU A 43 -9.10 5.18 2.11
C LEU A 43 -8.88 6.24 3.20
N GLU A 44 -9.84 7.17 3.36
CA GLU A 44 -9.83 8.19 4.42
C GLU A 44 -9.92 7.58 5.83
N ARG A 45 -10.47 6.37 5.97
CA ARG A 45 -10.46 5.60 7.23
C ARG A 45 -9.18 4.78 7.44
N GLY A 46 -8.17 4.97 6.58
CA GLY A 46 -6.88 4.29 6.68
C GLY A 46 -6.82 2.91 6.03
N VAL A 47 -7.82 2.53 5.23
CA VAL A 47 -7.75 1.27 4.47
C VAL A 47 -6.77 1.43 3.33
N GLN A 48 -5.76 0.57 3.27
CA GLN A 48 -4.78 0.60 2.18
C GLN A 48 -5.43 0.21 0.83
N PRO A 49 -5.06 0.85 -0.29
CA PRO A 49 -5.63 0.59 -1.62
C PRO A 49 -5.67 -0.89 -2.02
N ASP A 50 -4.57 -1.60 -1.78
CA ASP A 50 -4.39 -3.02 -2.08
C ASP A 50 -5.23 -3.92 -1.15
N ALA A 51 -5.39 -3.53 0.12
CA ALA A 51 -6.30 -4.22 1.04
C ALA A 51 -7.77 -4.02 0.63
N ALA A 52 -8.15 -2.82 0.18
CA ALA A 52 -9.48 -2.56 -0.36
C ALA A 52 -9.74 -3.40 -1.62
N ALA A 53 -8.78 -3.46 -2.55
CA ALA A 53 -8.90 -4.29 -3.76
C ALA A 53 -9.14 -5.76 -3.43
N ARG A 54 -8.32 -6.36 -2.55
CA ARG A 54 -8.52 -7.74 -2.06
C ARG A 54 -9.89 -7.94 -1.42
N THR A 55 -10.32 -7.01 -0.58
CA THR A 55 -11.61 -7.10 0.11
C THR A 55 -12.77 -7.06 -0.89
N LEU A 56 -12.68 -6.20 -1.90
CA LEU A 56 -13.70 -6.08 -2.95
C LEU A 56 -13.74 -7.28 -3.88
N THR A 57 -12.66 -8.06 -4.00
CA THR A 57 -12.58 -9.26 -4.85
C THR A 57 -12.69 -10.59 -4.09
N ALA A 58 -12.67 -10.58 -2.75
CA ALA A 58 -12.80 -11.78 -1.93
C ALA A 58 -14.18 -12.43 -2.06
N ASP A 59 -14.28 -13.76 -1.96
CA ASP A 59 -15.54 -14.53 -1.89
C ASP A 59 -16.62 -14.09 -2.90
N LEU A 60 -16.21 -13.84 -4.15
CA LEU A 60 -17.15 -13.53 -5.21
C LEU A 60 -18.00 -14.77 -5.54
N PRO A 61 -19.29 -14.58 -5.90
CA PRO A 61 -20.15 -15.69 -6.27
C PRO A 61 -19.53 -16.48 -7.43
N GLY A 62 -19.71 -17.80 -7.40
CA GLY A 62 -19.28 -18.67 -8.49
C GLY A 62 -19.97 -18.31 -9.82
N GLY A 63 -19.26 -18.53 -10.92
CA GLY A 63 -19.81 -18.33 -12.28
C GLY A 63 -19.88 -16.88 -12.74
N LEU A 64 -20.88 -16.55 -13.56
CA LEU A 64 -20.99 -15.24 -14.19
C LEU A 64 -21.56 -14.19 -13.22
N ILE A 65 -20.85 -13.07 -13.07
CA ILE A 65 -21.32 -11.91 -12.31
C ILE A 65 -22.16 -11.02 -13.22
N ARG A 66 -23.48 -11.05 -13.06
CA ARG A 66 -24.40 -10.24 -13.88
C ARG A 66 -24.33 -8.73 -13.59
N ARG A 67 -23.92 -8.34 -12.38
CA ARG A 67 -23.89 -6.94 -11.92
C ARG A 67 -22.62 -6.65 -11.11
N PRO A 68 -21.44 -6.55 -11.76
CA PRO A 68 -20.18 -6.33 -11.05
C PRO A 68 -20.19 -5.03 -10.24
N ALA A 69 -20.67 -3.94 -10.82
CA ALA A 69 -20.78 -2.66 -10.12
C ALA A 69 -21.75 -2.70 -8.93
N GLY A 70 -22.78 -3.56 -8.97
CA GLY A 70 -23.73 -3.73 -7.87
C GLY A 70 -23.12 -4.44 -6.67
N ILE A 71 -22.31 -5.47 -6.90
CA ILE A 71 -21.57 -6.17 -5.83
C ILE A 71 -20.56 -5.22 -5.18
N VAL A 72 -19.79 -4.49 -5.99
CA VAL A 72 -18.82 -3.52 -5.48
C VAL A 72 -19.52 -2.41 -4.69
N ALA A 73 -20.62 -1.85 -5.21
CA ALA A 73 -21.43 -0.86 -4.48
C ALA A 73 -21.91 -1.39 -3.13
N TYR A 74 -22.46 -2.61 -3.12
CA TYR A 74 -22.95 -3.25 -1.90
C TYR A 74 -21.83 -3.40 -0.87
N ARG A 75 -20.66 -3.89 -1.27
CA ARG A 75 -19.52 -4.06 -0.36
C ARG A 75 -19.01 -2.73 0.16
N LEU A 76 -18.80 -1.74 -0.71
CA LEU A 76 -18.36 -0.42 -0.30
C LEU A 76 -19.29 0.22 0.74
N ALA A 77 -20.60 0.01 0.62
CA ALA A 77 -21.58 0.54 1.56
C ALA A 77 -21.68 -0.28 2.87
N ASN A 78 -21.68 -1.61 2.79
CA ASN A 78 -22.02 -2.47 3.92
C ASN A 78 -20.79 -3.00 4.69
N TRP A 79 -19.61 -3.00 4.06
CA TRP A 79 -18.37 -3.49 4.66
C TRP A 79 -17.40 -2.37 5.01
N LEU A 80 -17.90 -1.12 5.02
CA LEU A 80 -17.09 0.06 5.37
C LEU A 80 -16.52 -0.12 6.79
N PRO A 81 -15.18 -0.25 6.94
CA PRO A 81 -14.58 -0.46 8.25
C PRO A 81 -14.85 0.72 9.19
N PRO A 82 -14.99 0.51 10.50
CA PRO A 82 -15.10 1.61 11.46
C PRO A 82 -13.87 2.52 11.35
N ALA A 83 -14.06 3.82 11.60
CA ALA A 83 -12.94 4.75 11.61
C ALA A 83 -11.98 4.37 12.74
N LEU A 84 -10.70 4.27 12.41
CA LEU A 84 -9.66 4.07 13.42
C LEU A 84 -9.55 5.34 14.28
N PRO A 85 -9.41 5.21 15.61
CA PRO A 85 -9.08 6.34 16.47
C PRO A 85 -7.80 7.03 15.96
N ALA A 86 -7.80 8.35 15.93
CA ALA A 86 -6.67 9.15 15.47
C ALA A 86 -5.37 8.87 16.25
N ASP A 87 -5.50 8.36 17.49
CA ASP A 87 -4.41 8.13 18.42
C ASP A 87 -3.88 6.69 18.42
N LEU A 88 -4.23 5.83 17.46
CA LEU A 88 -3.58 4.53 17.36
C LEU A 88 -2.10 4.73 17.00
N PRO A 89 -1.14 4.44 17.90
CA PRO A 89 0.27 4.52 17.59
C PRO A 89 0.60 3.33 16.69
N GLY A 90 0.43 3.49 15.39
CA GLY A 90 0.44 2.35 14.48
C GLY A 90 0.26 2.64 12.99
N GLN A 91 0.22 3.91 12.55
CA GLN A 91 0.65 4.21 11.18
C GLN A 91 2.11 3.76 11.11
N ALA A 92 2.32 2.56 10.56
CA ALA A 92 3.50 1.75 10.81
C ALA A 92 4.77 2.59 10.93
N PRO A 93 5.56 2.48 12.03
CA PRO A 93 6.91 2.99 11.97
C PRO A 93 7.52 2.33 10.73
N THR A 94 7.93 3.13 9.75
CA THR A 94 8.78 2.67 8.67
C THR A 94 9.90 1.93 9.39
N LEU A 95 9.86 0.60 9.40
CA LEU A 95 10.90 -0.20 10.06
C LEU A 95 12.22 0.39 9.57
N PRO A 96 13.16 0.75 10.47
CA PRO A 96 14.39 1.41 10.06
C PRO A 96 14.96 0.61 8.90
N ARG A 97 15.02 1.23 7.72
CA ARG A 97 15.55 0.55 6.54
C ARG A 97 16.97 0.15 6.93
N PRO A 98 17.37 -1.13 6.75
CA PRO A 98 18.74 -1.52 7.05
C PRO A 98 19.69 -0.64 6.25
N ASP A 99 20.80 -0.25 6.88
CA ASP A 99 21.81 0.60 6.25
C ASP A 99 22.24 0.02 4.88
N PRO A 100 22.56 0.89 3.90
CA PRO A 100 23.00 0.47 2.60
C PRO A 100 24.28 -0.39 2.70
N LEU A 101 24.44 -1.30 1.73
CA LEU A 101 25.65 -2.11 1.61
C LEU A 101 26.76 -1.23 1.01
N GLN A 102 27.90 -1.15 1.69
CA GLN A 102 29.11 -0.42 1.30
C GLN A 102 30.27 -1.41 1.18
N ASN A 103 31.25 -1.12 0.33
CA ASN A 103 32.52 -1.86 0.31
C ASN A 103 33.55 -1.15 1.20
N CYS A 104 34.33 -1.92 1.95
CA CYS A 104 35.34 -1.38 2.86
C CYS A 104 36.56 -0.83 2.10
N ASP A 105 36.94 0.41 2.37
CA ASP A 105 38.11 1.06 1.76
C ASP A 105 39.47 0.39 2.05
N GLY A 106 39.53 -0.47 3.08
CA GLY A 106 40.76 -1.18 3.47
C GLY A 106 40.88 -2.63 2.98
N CYS A 107 39.78 -3.33 2.78
CA CYS A 107 39.79 -4.77 2.49
C CYS A 107 38.75 -5.22 1.46
N ASP A 108 38.01 -4.28 0.86
CA ASP A 108 36.94 -4.48 -0.12
C ASP A 108 35.79 -5.41 0.34
N ARG A 109 35.71 -5.70 1.64
CA ARG A 109 34.62 -6.48 2.24
C ARG A 109 33.33 -5.67 2.24
N ALA A 110 32.24 -6.27 1.76
CA ALA A 110 30.91 -5.69 1.84
C ALA A 110 30.38 -5.68 3.29
N PHE A 111 29.88 -4.53 3.76
CA PHE A 111 29.30 -4.34 5.10
C PHE A 111 28.16 -3.31 5.06
N ARG A 112 27.36 -3.20 6.12
CA ARG A 112 26.25 -2.22 6.20
C ARG A 112 26.67 -1.01 7.02
N ALA A 113 26.55 0.18 6.45
CA ALA A 113 26.83 1.44 7.14
C ALA A 113 26.09 2.63 6.48
N PRO A 114 25.77 3.69 7.25
CA PRO A 114 25.06 4.86 6.73
C PRO A 114 25.90 5.69 5.74
N SER A 115 27.24 5.59 5.80
CA SER A 115 28.18 6.27 4.92
C SER A 115 29.31 5.33 4.48
N PRO A 116 29.96 5.59 3.33
CA PRO A 116 31.19 4.90 2.93
C PRO A 116 32.28 4.97 4.01
N GLY A 117 33.11 3.94 4.11
CA GLY A 117 34.21 3.91 5.06
C GLY A 117 34.81 2.53 5.27
N ARG A 118 35.46 2.35 6.42
CA ARG A 118 36.10 1.10 6.82
C ARG A 118 35.17 0.20 7.61
N CYS A 119 35.28 -1.11 7.41
CA CYS A 119 34.60 -2.09 8.22
C CYS A 119 35.17 -2.11 9.64
N ARG A 120 34.42 -2.70 10.57
CA ARG A 120 34.80 -2.80 11.99
C ARG A 120 36.22 -3.35 12.19
N ASP A 121 36.56 -4.45 11.51
CA ASP A 121 37.88 -5.08 11.62
C ASP A 121 39.01 -4.14 11.19
N CYS A 122 38.80 -3.36 10.11
CA CYS A 122 39.77 -2.38 9.64
C CYS A 122 39.85 -1.13 10.53
N THR A 123 38.77 -0.75 11.21
CA THR A 123 38.77 0.35 12.19
C THR A 123 39.51 -0.05 13.45
N GLU A 124 39.21 -1.24 14.01
CA GLU A 124 39.90 -1.79 15.19
C GLU A 124 41.41 -1.98 14.93
N ALA A 125 41.79 -2.42 13.73
CA ALA A 125 43.21 -2.55 13.34
C ALA A 125 43.94 -1.21 13.20
N GLN A 126 43.24 -0.12 12.82
CA GLN A 126 43.83 1.22 12.75
C GLN A 126 43.98 1.82 14.15
N GLU A 127 42.98 1.66 15.02
CA GLU A 127 43.03 2.12 16.40
C GLU A 127 44.13 1.41 17.20
N ALA A 128 44.36 0.11 16.94
CA ALA A 128 45.45 -0.64 17.55
C ALA A 128 46.85 -0.24 17.01
N ALA A 129 46.92 0.43 15.86
CA ALA A 129 48.16 0.89 15.24
C ALA A 129 48.47 2.38 15.52
N ALA A 130 47.56 3.09 16.19
CA ALA A 130 47.69 4.49 16.61
C ALA A 130 48.15 4.59 18.07
#